data_AF-A0A7V8YZ46-F1
#
_entry.id   AF-A0A7V8YZ46-F1
#
_cell.length_a   1.000
_cell.length_b   1.000
_cell.length_c   1.000
_cell.angle_alpha   90.00
_cell.angle_beta   90.00
_cell.angle_gamma   90.00
#
_symmetry.space_group_name_H-M   'P 1'
#
loop_
_entity.id
_entity.type
_entity.pdbx_description
1 polymer ?
#
loop_
_entity_poly.entity_id
_entity_poly.type
_entity_poly.pdbx_seq_one_letter_code
_entity_poly.pdbx_strand_id
1 'polypeptide(L)'
;MSDQPTVSDIFRRALEIRQSNADMSYKELSSQIVSEFGGGVFPSIALLTIPEYDNIAPQEDWTAGLPVVLRGIQTEDWKEIAHGIIISLEQVENYPKESGREDDPEKEWRNRSKGIAEAEDKVFAEWMPEELMAVAKRNVKG
;
A
#
# COMPACT_ATOMS: atom_id res chain seq x y z
N MET A 1 -19.02 -14.84 9.36
CA MET A 1 -17.84 -14.13 8.86
C MET A 1 -18.18 -13.69 7.46
N SER A 2 -17.91 -12.45 7.10
CA SER A 2 -18.37 -11.89 5.82
C SER A 2 -17.59 -12.56 4.69
N ASP A 3 -18.19 -13.49 3.96
CA ASP A 3 -17.60 -14.17 2.78
C ASP A 3 -17.42 -13.21 1.57
N GLN A 4 -17.49 -11.91 1.79
CA GLN A 4 -17.40 -10.89 0.74
C GLN A 4 -15.94 -10.44 0.61
N PRO A 5 -15.27 -10.73 -0.52
CA PRO A 5 -13.90 -10.31 -0.74
C PRO A 5 -13.82 -8.77 -0.78
N THR A 6 -12.81 -8.20 -0.14
CA THR A 6 -12.54 -6.76 -0.24
C THR A 6 -11.65 -6.46 -1.44
N VAL A 7 -11.62 -5.20 -1.87
CA VAL A 7 -10.74 -4.74 -2.95
C VAL A 7 -9.27 -4.94 -2.56
N SER A 8 -8.93 -4.70 -1.29
CA SER A 8 -7.58 -4.93 -0.75
C SER A 8 -7.20 -6.41 -0.78
N ASP A 9 -8.13 -7.34 -0.51
CA ASP A 9 -7.85 -8.77 -0.56
C ASP A 9 -7.58 -9.25 -1.99
N ILE A 10 -8.35 -8.78 -2.96
CA ILE A 10 -8.14 -9.10 -4.38
C ILE A 10 -6.80 -8.54 -4.86
N PHE A 11 -6.46 -7.32 -4.43
CA PHE A 11 -5.17 -6.71 -4.76
C PHE A 11 -3.98 -7.48 -4.16
N ARG A 12 -4.07 -7.86 -2.88
CA ARG A 12 -3.05 -8.69 -2.21
C ARG A 12 -2.86 -10.02 -2.92
N ARG A 13 -3.97 -10.65 -3.33
CA ARG A 13 -3.93 -11.90 -4.09
C ARG A 13 -3.26 -11.73 -5.45
N ALA A 14 -3.55 -10.63 -6.17
CA ALA A 14 -2.92 -10.31 -7.44
C ALA A 14 -1.39 -10.16 -7.30
N LEU A 15 -0.93 -9.50 -6.22
CA LEU A 15 0.49 -9.38 -5.89
C LEU A 15 1.16 -10.73 -5.61
N GLU A 16 0.52 -11.60 -4.83
CA GLU A 16 1.06 -12.94 -4.52
C GLU A 16 1.26 -13.77 -5.79
N ILE A 17 0.30 -13.70 -6.73
CA ILE A 17 0.38 -14.40 -8.02
C ILE A 17 1.55 -13.85 -8.84
N ARG A 18 1.71 -12.53 -8.87
CA ARG A 18 2.81 -11.84 -9.55
C ARG A 18 4.18 -12.17 -8.96
N GLN A 19 4.29 -12.21 -7.63
CA GLN A 19 5.54 -12.59 -6.95
C GLN A 19 5.91 -14.05 -7.22
N SER A 20 4.90 -14.93 -7.30
CA SER A 20 5.11 -16.34 -7.61
C SER A 20 5.42 -16.59 -9.09
N ASN A 21 4.93 -15.73 -9.99
CA ASN A 21 5.08 -15.84 -11.44
C ASN A 21 5.41 -14.47 -12.06
N ALA A 22 6.66 -14.02 -11.91
CA ALA A 22 7.08 -12.68 -12.34
C ALA A 22 6.86 -12.42 -13.84
N ASP A 23 6.98 -13.46 -14.68
CA ASP A 23 6.84 -13.37 -16.15
C ASP A 23 5.38 -13.48 -16.64
N MET A 24 4.41 -13.71 -15.75
CA MET A 24 3.00 -13.84 -16.13
C MET A 24 2.49 -12.55 -16.78
N SER A 25 1.72 -12.65 -17.86
CA SER A 25 1.13 -11.46 -18.48
C SER A 25 -0.03 -10.91 -17.64
N TYR A 26 -0.25 -9.60 -17.65
CA TYR A 26 -1.39 -8.98 -16.97
C TYR A 26 -2.75 -9.56 -17.44
N LYS A 27 -2.83 -9.99 -18.70
CA LYS A 27 -4.03 -10.62 -19.26
C LYS A 27 -4.33 -11.98 -18.61
N GLU A 28 -3.29 -12.77 -18.37
CA GLU A 28 -3.41 -14.07 -17.69
C GLU A 28 -3.76 -13.87 -16.22
N LEU A 29 -3.12 -12.90 -15.56
CA LEU A 29 -3.44 -12.50 -14.18
C LEU A 29 -4.91 -12.08 -14.04
N SER A 30 -5.43 -11.27 -14.97
CA SER A 30 -6.84 -10.87 -15.01
C SER A 30 -7.76 -12.08 -15.06
N SER A 31 -7.44 -13.03 -15.94
CA SER A 31 -8.23 -14.24 -16.13
C SER A 31 -8.21 -15.13 -14.90
N GLN A 32 -7.07 -15.21 -14.20
CA GLN A 32 -6.94 -15.95 -12.95
C GLN A 32 -7.76 -15.30 -11.83
N ILE A 33 -7.72 -13.98 -11.68
CA ILE A 33 -8.53 -13.25 -10.68
C ILE A 33 -10.02 -13.50 -10.93
N VAL A 34 -10.48 -13.37 -12.18
CA VAL A 34 -11.88 -13.65 -12.54
C VAL A 34 -12.23 -15.13 -12.29
N SER A 35 -11.30 -16.06 -12.50
CA SER A 35 -11.53 -17.47 -12.20
C SER A 35 -11.62 -17.77 -10.70
N GLU A 36 -10.82 -17.09 -9.87
CA GLU A 36 -10.79 -17.29 -8.41
C GLU A 36 -11.98 -16.62 -7.72
N PHE A 37 -12.33 -15.39 -8.13
CA PHE A 37 -13.34 -14.57 -7.45
C PHE A 37 -14.68 -14.44 -8.20
N GLY A 38 -14.71 -14.74 -9.51
CA GLY A 38 -15.86 -14.46 -10.37
C GLY A 38 -17.12 -15.26 -10.05
N GLY A 39 -17.01 -16.34 -9.28
CA GLY A 39 -18.16 -17.11 -8.76
C GLY A 39 -18.68 -16.62 -7.40
N GLY A 40 -18.03 -15.62 -6.81
CA GLY A 40 -18.35 -15.09 -5.48
C GLY A 40 -19.17 -13.80 -5.51
N VAL A 41 -19.45 -13.28 -4.32
CA VAL A 41 -20.14 -11.99 -4.12
C VAL A 41 -19.21 -10.84 -4.50
N PHE A 42 -19.73 -9.81 -5.17
CA PHE A 42 -18.96 -8.62 -5.52
C PHE A 42 -18.45 -7.89 -4.27
N PRO A 43 -17.28 -7.21 -4.35
CA PRO A 43 -16.76 -6.40 -3.26
C PRO A 43 -17.71 -5.25 -2.88
N SER A 44 -17.69 -4.86 -1.60
CA SER A 44 -18.48 -3.72 -1.14
C SER A 44 -17.81 -2.40 -1.51
N ILE A 45 -18.60 -1.46 -2.02
CA ILE A 45 -18.15 -0.07 -2.29
C ILE A 45 -17.62 0.60 -1.01
N ALA A 46 -18.15 0.24 0.16
CA ALA A 46 -17.70 0.79 1.44
C ALA A 46 -16.23 0.47 1.78
N LEU A 47 -15.64 -0.52 1.10
CA LEU A 47 -14.26 -0.98 1.29
C LEU A 47 -13.43 -0.82 0.01
N LEU A 48 -13.75 0.17 -0.83
CA LEU A 48 -13.00 0.53 -2.04
C LEU A 48 -11.72 1.30 -1.71
N THR A 49 -10.77 0.66 -1.03
CA THR A 49 -9.47 1.25 -0.68
C THR A 49 -8.38 0.18 -0.65
N ILE A 50 -7.11 0.60 -0.69
CA ILE A 50 -5.95 -0.28 -0.51
C ILE A 50 -5.06 0.38 0.56
N PRO A 51 -5.50 0.40 1.83
CA PRO A 51 -4.88 1.19 2.88
C PRO A 51 -3.42 0.78 3.17
N GLU A 52 -3.03 -0.45 2.83
CA GLU A 52 -1.68 -0.94 3.04
C GLU A 52 -0.63 -0.21 2.17
N TYR A 53 -1.06 0.34 1.03
CA TYR A 53 -0.16 1.00 0.08
C TYR A 53 -0.07 2.51 0.25
N ASP A 54 -0.85 3.11 1.16
CA ASP A 54 -0.85 4.55 1.44
C ASP A 54 0.52 5.08 1.92
N ASN A 55 1.31 4.22 2.58
CA ASN A 55 2.67 4.56 3.04
C ASN A 55 3.79 4.06 2.10
N ILE A 56 3.45 3.33 1.03
CA ILE A 56 4.41 2.63 0.18
C ILE A 56 4.51 3.32 -1.18
N ALA A 57 3.37 3.56 -1.82
CA ALA A 57 3.26 4.23 -3.10
C ALA A 57 2.46 5.54 -2.95
N PRO A 58 2.69 6.56 -3.78
CA PRO A 58 1.85 7.73 -3.87
C PRO A 58 0.38 7.32 -4.00
N GLN A 59 -0.49 8.10 -3.37
CA GLN A 59 -1.92 7.84 -3.41
C GLN A 59 -2.45 7.74 -4.85
N GLU A 60 -1.90 8.54 -5.75
CA GLU A 60 -2.26 8.56 -7.17
C GLU A 60 -2.05 7.19 -7.87
N ASP A 61 -1.00 6.46 -7.50
CA ASP A 61 -0.62 5.21 -8.17
C ASP A 61 -1.49 4.04 -7.73
N TRP A 62 -1.67 3.84 -6.41
CA TRP A 62 -2.49 2.73 -5.91
C TRP A 62 -3.99 2.99 -6.06
N THR A 63 -4.43 4.25 -6.19
CA THR A 63 -5.84 4.58 -6.46
C THR A 63 -6.21 4.59 -7.94
N ALA A 64 -5.23 4.55 -8.86
CA ALA A 64 -5.42 4.74 -10.30
C ALA A 64 -6.53 3.86 -10.90
N GLY A 65 -6.64 2.61 -10.46
CA GLY A 65 -7.63 1.66 -10.95
C GLY A 65 -8.92 1.58 -10.13
N LEU A 66 -9.01 2.24 -8.97
CA LEU A 66 -10.22 2.21 -8.12
C LEU A 66 -11.48 2.75 -8.81
N PRO A 67 -11.43 3.80 -9.67
CA PRO A 67 -12.60 4.21 -10.44
C PRO A 67 -13.13 3.11 -11.37
N VAL A 68 -12.23 2.28 -11.93
CA VAL A 68 -12.60 1.14 -12.78
C VAL A 68 -13.17 0.01 -11.95
N VAL A 69 -12.59 -0.27 -10.77
CA VAL A 69 -13.15 -1.23 -9.81
C VAL A 69 -14.54 -0.81 -9.35
N LEU A 70 -14.74 0.47 -9.02
CA LEU A 70 -16.04 1.02 -8.64
C LEU A 70 -17.08 0.79 -9.73
N ARG A 71 -16.71 1.10 -10.99
CA ARG A 71 -17.59 0.87 -12.13
C ARG A 71 -17.94 -0.61 -12.25
N GLY A 72 -16.96 -1.51 -12.15
CA GLY A 72 -17.17 -2.95 -12.17
C GLY A 72 -18.08 -3.47 -11.05
N ILE A 73 -18.00 -2.88 -9.85
CA ILE A 73 -18.91 -3.20 -8.74
C ILE A 73 -20.34 -2.72 -9.07
N GLN A 74 -20.48 -1.52 -9.63
CA GLN A 74 -21.79 -0.95 -10.01
C GLN A 74 -22.44 -1.67 -11.19
N THR A 75 -21.65 -2.21 -12.12
CA THR A 75 -22.09 -2.95 -13.30
C THR A 75 -22.15 -4.46 -13.09
N GLU A 76 -21.74 -4.94 -11.91
CA GLU A 76 -21.63 -6.35 -11.58
C GLU A 76 -20.74 -7.12 -12.60
N ASP A 77 -19.64 -6.51 -13.04
CA ASP A 77 -18.68 -7.11 -13.96
C ASP A 77 -17.31 -7.37 -13.32
N TRP A 78 -17.04 -8.64 -13.04
CA TRP A 78 -15.75 -9.10 -12.52
C TRP A 78 -14.58 -8.82 -13.46
N LYS A 79 -14.80 -8.72 -14.77
CA LYS A 79 -13.73 -8.38 -15.73
C LYS A 79 -13.30 -6.93 -15.55
N GLU A 80 -14.24 -6.02 -15.29
CA GLU A 80 -13.92 -4.62 -14.99
C GLU A 80 -13.20 -4.50 -13.64
N ILE A 81 -13.64 -5.25 -12.63
CA ILE A 81 -12.97 -5.27 -11.32
C ILE A 81 -11.52 -5.75 -11.47
N ALA A 82 -11.31 -6.90 -12.13
CA ALA A 82 -9.97 -7.44 -12.34
C ALA A 82 -9.08 -6.48 -13.15
N HIS A 83 -9.66 -5.79 -14.14
CA HIS A 83 -8.94 -4.79 -14.91
C HIS A 83 -8.51 -3.58 -14.06
N GLY A 84 -9.40 -3.06 -13.20
CA GLY A 84 -9.04 -1.98 -12.28
C GLY A 84 -7.95 -2.36 -11.28
N ILE A 85 -7.98 -3.60 -10.78
CA ILE A 85 -6.91 -4.14 -9.92
C ILE A 85 -5.57 -4.16 -10.65
N ILE A 86 -5.56 -4.60 -11.92
CA ILE A 86 -4.35 -4.63 -12.75
C ILE A 86 -3.79 -3.23 -13.01
N ILE A 87 -4.64 -2.25 -13.29
CA ILE A 87 -4.19 -0.86 -13.51
C ILE A 87 -3.45 -0.36 -12.27
N SER A 88 -4.04 -0.54 -11.09
CA SER A 88 -3.42 -0.11 -9.83
C SER A 88 -2.11 -0.88 -9.56
N LEU A 89 -2.08 -2.17 -9.89
CA LEU A 89 -0.91 -3.02 -9.71
C LEU A 89 0.23 -2.60 -10.64
N GLU A 90 -0.07 -2.33 -11.91
CA GLU A 90 0.89 -1.88 -12.90
C GLU A 90 1.51 -0.54 -12.50
N GLN A 91 0.71 0.42 -12.02
CA GLN A 91 1.24 1.71 -11.52
C GLN A 91 2.16 1.49 -10.32
N VAL A 92 1.75 0.66 -9.35
CA VAL A 92 2.59 0.33 -8.19
C VAL A 92 3.88 -0.42 -8.58
N GLU A 93 3.84 -1.30 -9.58
CA GLU A 93 5.01 -2.04 -10.07
C GLU A 93 5.96 -1.19 -10.95
N ASN A 94 5.42 -0.24 -11.69
CA ASN A 94 6.19 0.65 -12.55
C ASN A 94 6.76 1.85 -11.79
N TYR A 95 6.11 2.27 -10.71
CA TYR A 95 6.57 3.38 -9.89
C TYR A 95 8.06 3.28 -9.45
N PRO A 96 8.56 2.15 -8.90
CA PRO A 96 9.98 1.97 -8.60
C PRO A 96 10.92 2.03 -9.83
N LYS A 97 10.40 1.65 -11.01
CA LYS A 97 11.16 1.58 -12.27
C LYS A 97 11.26 2.94 -12.96
N GLU A 98 10.17 3.71 -12.96
CA GLU A 98 10.07 5.00 -13.65
C GLU A 98 10.59 6.17 -12.81
N SER A 99 10.42 6.11 -11.48
CA SER A 99 10.93 7.14 -10.58
C SER A 99 12.46 7.13 -10.41
N GLY A 100 13.14 6.08 -10.92
CA GLY A 100 14.55 5.86 -10.67
C GLY A 100 14.82 5.60 -9.19
N ARG A 101 14.56 4.36 -8.73
CA ARG A 101 14.66 3.89 -7.33
C ARG A 101 14.38 4.97 -6.30
N GLU A 102 13.11 5.19 -6.05
CA GLU A 102 12.63 6.06 -4.97
C GLU A 102 12.74 5.37 -3.59
N ASP A 103 12.90 4.05 -3.60
CA ASP A 103 13.31 3.12 -2.53
C ASP A 103 14.83 3.09 -2.32
N ASP A 104 15.50 4.19 -2.65
CA ASP A 104 16.83 4.49 -2.13
C ASP A 104 16.70 4.90 -0.65
N PRO A 105 17.16 4.07 0.30
CA PRO A 105 17.11 4.41 1.73
C PRO A 105 17.95 5.65 2.09
N GLU A 106 18.80 6.15 1.18
CA GLU A 106 19.51 7.43 1.34
C GLU A 106 18.63 8.65 1.03
N LYS A 107 17.47 8.50 0.37
CA LYS A 107 16.55 9.61 0.06
C LYS A 107 15.77 10.03 1.32
N GLU A 108 16.42 10.88 2.09
CA GLU A 108 16.03 11.42 3.40
C GLU A 108 14.61 12.01 3.49
N TRP A 109 14.07 12.53 2.39
CA TRP A 109 12.79 13.24 2.36
C TRP A 109 11.54 12.35 2.45
N ARG A 110 11.64 11.01 2.24
CA ARG A 110 10.51 10.06 2.38
C ARG A 110 10.41 9.44 3.77
N ASN A 111 11.51 9.41 4.52
CA ASN A 111 11.53 8.82 5.84
C ASN A 111 11.01 9.84 6.86
N ARG A 112 9.68 9.97 6.96
CA ARG A 112 9.03 10.90 7.92
C ARG A 112 9.55 10.69 9.35
N SER A 113 9.91 9.46 9.69
CA SER A 113 10.54 9.06 10.96
C SER A 113 11.92 9.71 11.18
N LYS A 114 12.69 9.94 10.10
CA LYS A 114 14.06 10.48 10.16
C LYS A 114 14.05 12.00 10.36
N GLY A 115 13.11 12.71 9.75
CA GLY A 115 12.86 14.13 10.02
C GLY A 115 12.31 14.39 11.42
N ILE A 116 11.54 13.45 11.97
CA ILE A 116 11.06 13.50 13.36
C ILE A 116 12.21 13.23 14.33
N ALA A 117 13.07 12.24 14.09
CA ALA A 117 14.20 11.93 14.97
C ALA A 117 15.20 13.11 15.10
N GLU A 118 15.49 13.81 13.99
CA GLU A 118 16.41 14.95 14.02
C GLU A 118 15.79 16.21 14.65
N ALA A 119 14.48 16.41 14.49
CA ALA A 119 13.73 17.45 15.18
C ALA A 119 13.56 17.14 16.67
N GLU A 120 13.32 15.88 17.03
CA GLU A 120 13.28 15.39 18.40
C GLU A 120 14.63 15.61 19.07
N ASP A 121 15.77 15.23 18.47
CA ASP A 121 17.09 15.44 19.06
C ASP A 121 17.40 16.93 19.35
N LYS A 122 16.98 17.83 18.46
CA LYS A 122 17.11 19.28 18.69
C LYS A 122 16.20 19.78 19.82
N VAL A 123 14.96 19.34 19.88
CA VAL A 123 14.02 19.71 20.95
C VAL A 123 14.44 19.09 22.29
N PHE A 124 14.95 17.85 22.29
CA PHE A 124 15.48 17.17 23.47
C PHE A 124 16.70 17.89 24.03
N ALA A 125 17.60 18.39 23.17
CA ALA A 125 18.75 19.18 23.61
C ALA A 125 18.37 20.60 24.08
N GLU A 126 17.37 21.23 23.45
CA GLU A 126 16.96 22.60 23.76
C GLU A 126 16.05 22.70 25.00
N TRP A 127 15.19 21.71 25.23
CA TRP A 127 14.21 21.72 26.33
C TRP A 127 14.52 20.74 27.47
N MET A 128 15.49 19.82 27.29
CA MET A 128 15.98 18.94 28.36
C MET A 128 17.51 19.08 28.52
N PRO A 129 17.96 19.99 29.40
CA PRO A 129 19.36 20.07 29.80
C PRO A 129 19.88 18.72 30.31
N GLU A 130 21.18 18.46 30.13
CA GLU A 130 21.82 17.18 30.48
C GLU A 130 21.53 16.71 31.91
N GLU A 131 21.32 17.66 32.84
CA GLU A 131 20.98 17.40 34.23
C GLU A 131 19.61 16.70 34.39
N LEU A 132 18.60 17.07 33.59
CA LEU A 132 17.27 16.42 33.62
C LEU A 132 17.31 15.03 32.96
N MET A 133 18.10 14.87 31.89
CA MET A 133 18.34 13.57 31.25
C MET A 133 19.05 12.59 32.18
N ALA A 134 19.98 13.07 33.01
CA ALA A 134 20.64 12.27 34.02
C ALA A 134 19.68 11.79 35.12
N VAL A 135 18.72 12.63 35.53
CA VAL A 135 17.68 12.27 36.51
C VAL A 135 16.69 11.26 35.92
N ALA A 136 16.25 11.45 34.67
CA ALA A 136 15.35 10.51 33.98
C ALA A 136 15.98 9.11 33.84
N LYS A 137 17.25 9.02 33.42
CA LYS A 137 17.98 7.74 33.33
C LYS A 137 18.16 7.05 34.68
N ARG A 138 18.19 7.81 35.78
CA ARG A 138 18.30 7.27 37.15
C ARG A 138 16.98 6.70 37.66
N ASN A 139 15.84 7.24 37.23
CA ASN A 139 14.50 6.77 37.62
C ASN A 139 13.97 5.58 36.82
N VAL A 140 14.55 5.27 35.64
CA VAL A 140 14.17 4.10 34.81
C VAL A 140 14.81 2.79 35.31
N LYS A 141 15.76 2.85 36.24
CA LYS A 141 16.39 1.68 36.90
C LYS A 141 15.91 1.45 38.34
N GLY A 142 14.71 1.93 38.68
CA GLY A 142 14.02 1.65 39.95
C GLY A 142 12.96 0.57 39.80
#